data_AF-A0A8J7AHT2-F1
#
_entry.id   AF-A0A8J7AHT2-F1
#
_cell.length_a   1.000
_cell.length_b   1.000
_cell.length_c   1.000
_cell.angle_alpha   90.00
_cell.angle_beta   90.00
_cell.angle_gamma   90.00
#
_symmetry.space_group_name_H-M   'P 1'
#
loop_
_entity.id
_entity.type
_entity.pdbx_description
1 polymer ?
#
loop_
_entity_poly.entity_id
_entity_poly.type
_entity_poly.pdbx_seq_one_letter_code
_entity_poly.pdbx_strand_id
1 'polypeptide(L)'
;MQVLFETRSVVSKKVLTTIIDYVIHECGIWLPNEFRELGYWVKLTTGMRPDPIFNSFYMSDLERVAKQLNRSCDVGAALKNYLSELIPERIDLDQRSVQQQVLSPRFLPLGRWPTNPDYQLSLQQQCAVNLAALQLSESGLFSVNGPPGTGKTTMLRDIVAHIVVERAAQMATYDNPSRAFTHAEAGRSATSKVSPYCLDKKLTGYEIVVASSNNGAVENISKEIPSGSAIADEYKSVAAYFQDVACAVANQSDAWGILAAALGSKKNCRKFAESFRDKFSAALDSPSRVSWTEARQSFSSLVRTVEALIEERKDYEALVSSYKQIRQNLPKIKTQLAEAENLLTRFQQQRWQFQEHLRDSESRLARQKLTAEAIMSNKPHLILRILSFIWKHSSIKN
;
A
#
# COMPACT_ATOMS: atom_id res chain seq x y z
N MET A 1 -52.73 -11.97 4.38
CA MET A 1 -53.74 -11.68 3.35
C MET A 1 -53.05 -11.83 1.99
N GLN A 2 -53.06 -13.06 1.48
CA GLN A 2 -53.71 -13.50 0.23
C GLN A 2 -52.93 -13.16 -1.07
N VAL A 3 -52.35 -14.22 -1.63
CA VAL A 3 -51.86 -14.36 -3.00
C VAL A 3 -53.04 -14.79 -3.88
N LEU A 4 -53.16 -14.27 -5.11
CA LEU A 4 -54.02 -14.84 -6.16
C LEU A 4 -53.39 -14.69 -7.57
N PHE A 5 -53.46 -15.78 -8.34
CA PHE A 5 -53.09 -15.95 -9.76
C PHE A 5 -54.27 -16.53 -10.57
N GLU A 6 -54.30 -16.23 -11.87
CA GLU A 6 -54.97 -16.94 -12.98
C GLU A 6 -54.14 -16.68 -14.28
N THR A 7 -54.19 -17.39 -15.42
CA THR A 7 -54.08 -18.84 -15.79
C THR A 7 -53.83 -18.90 -17.33
N ARG A 8 -52.86 -19.73 -17.78
CA ARG A 8 -52.69 -20.39 -19.11
C ARG A 8 -52.24 -19.61 -20.36
N SER A 9 -50.99 -19.86 -20.79
CA SER A 9 -50.63 -20.47 -22.10
C SER A 9 -49.16 -20.91 -22.15
N VAL A 10 -48.86 -21.95 -22.94
CA VAL A 10 -47.65 -22.82 -22.87
C VAL A 10 -46.62 -22.46 -23.94
N VAL A 11 -45.34 -22.34 -23.57
CA VAL A 11 -44.20 -22.19 -24.50
C VAL A 11 -43.62 -23.56 -24.88
N SER A 12 -43.29 -23.76 -26.16
CA SER A 12 -42.82 -25.05 -26.68
C SER A 12 -41.32 -25.31 -26.43
N LYS A 13 -41.02 -26.59 -26.18
CA LYS A 13 -39.76 -27.16 -25.68
C LYS A 13 -38.50 -26.81 -26.49
N LYS A 14 -38.63 -26.42 -27.78
CA LYS A 14 -37.51 -26.31 -28.73
C LYS A 14 -36.78 -24.97 -28.67
N VAL A 15 -37.42 -23.91 -28.17
CA VAL A 15 -36.83 -22.57 -28.06
C VAL A 15 -36.09 -22.40 -26.72
N LEU A 16 -36.60 -23.00 -25.64
CA LEU A 16 -35.97 -23.00 -24.31
C LEU A 16 -34.59 -23.69 -24.32
N THR A 17 -34.40 -24.72 -25.15
CA THR A 17 -33.14 -25.49 -25.21
C THR A 17 -32.00 -24.66 -25.80
N THR A 18 -32.26 -23.85 -26.83
CA THR A 18 -31.21 -23.08 -27.53
C THR A 18 -30.61 -21.94 -26.69
N ILE A 19 -31.38 -21.38 -25.75
CA ILE A 19 -30.94 -20.23 -24.93
C ILE A 19 -30.29 -20.70 -23.62
N ILE A 20 -30.73 -21.86 -23.11
CA ILE A 20 -30.05 -22.61 -22.04
C ILE A 20 -28.68 -23.10 -22.52
N ASP A 21 -28.57 -23.61 -23.75
CA ASP A 21 -27.31 -24.14 -24.26
C ASP A 21 -26.24 -23.05 -24.50
N TYR A 22 -26.61 -21.88 -25.03
CA TYR A 22 -25.64 -20.80 -25.31
C TYR A 22 -24.94 -20.26 -24.06
N VAL A 23 -25.64 -20.21 -22.92
CA VAL A 23 -25.06 -19.63 -21.71
C VAL A 23 -24.55 -20.67 -20.71
N ILE A 24 -24.92 -21.93 -20.90
CA ILE A 24 -24.16 -23.07 -20.37
C ILE A 24 -22.77 -23.16 -21.02
N HIS A 25 -22.62 -22.75 -22.29
CA HIS A 25 -21.38 -22.98 -23.05
C HIS A 25 -20.31 -21.88 -22.97
N GLU A 26 -20.68 -20.59 -22.89
CA GLU A 26 -19.72 -19.47 -22.98
C GLU A 26 -19.46 -18.71 -21.66
N CYS A 27 -20.35 -18.81 -20.66
CA CYS A 27 -20.22 -18.04 -19.40
C CYS A 27 -20.32 -18.90 -18.12
N GLY A 28 -20.49 -20.21 -18.23
CA GLY A 28 -20.65 -21.11 -17.08
C GLY A 28 -21.87 -20.85 -16.18
N ILE A 29 -22.63 -19.76 -16.36
CA ILE A 29 -23.81 -19.35 -15.58
C ILE A 29 -24.74 -18.49 -16.45
N TRP A 30 -26.04 -18.84 -16.54
CA TRP A 30 -27.12 -18.14 -17.28
C TRP A 30 -28.08 -17.42 -16.31
N LEU A 31 -28.53 -16.15 -16.52
CA LEU A 31 -29.66 -15.77 -17.39
C LEU A 31 -29.99 -14.25 -17.48
N PRO A 32 -30.35 -13.69 -18.67
CA PRO A 32 -31.13 -12.44 -18.77
C PRO A 32 -32.40 -12.44 -19.69
N ASN A 33 -33.32 -11.56 -19.30
CA ASN A 33 -34.39 -10.81 -20.02
C ASN A 33 -35.66 -11.47 -20.58
N GLU A 34 -35.73 -12.76 -20.94
CA GLU A 34 -37.02 -13.37 -21.37
C GLU A 34 -37.92 -13.77 -20.19
N PHE A 35 -37.38 -13.68 -18.97
CA PHE A 35 -38.03 -14.12 -17.73
C PHE A 35 -38.94 -13.05 -17.09
N ARG A 36 -39.05 -11.86 -17.69
CA ARG A 36 -39.92 -10.78 -17.18
C ARG A 36 -41.29 -10.70 -17.85
N GLU A 37 -41.39 -10.99 -19.14
CA GLU A 37 -42.68 -10.87 -19.85
C GLU A 37 -43.59 -12.09 -19.69
N LEU A 38 -43.04 -13.25 -19.28
CA LEU A 38 -43.80 -14.47 -19.00
C LEU A 38 -44.30 -14.60 -17.56
N GLY A 39 -44.08 -13.58 -16.72
CA GLY A 39 -44.55 -13.61 -15.32
C GLY A 39 -44.10 -14.88 -14.60
N TYR A 40 -42.79 -15.08 -14.44
CA TYR A 40 -42.32 -16.21 -13.67
C TYR A 40 -42.62 -15.98 -12.19
N TRP A 41 -43.59 -16.73 -11.70
CA TRP A 41 -43.74 -17.01 -10.29
C TRP A 41 -43.47 -18.49 -10.12
N VAL A 42 -42.40 -18.83 -9.41
CA VAL A 42 -42.26 -20.18 -8.89
C VAL A 42 -43.31 -20.33 -7.81
N LYS A 43 -44.45 -20.96 -8.15
CA LYS A 43 -45.38 -21.43 -7.14
C LYS A 43 -44.62 -22.46 -6.31
N LEU A 44 -44.31 -22.11 -5.06
CA LEU A 44 -43.78 -23.05 -4.08
C LEU A 44 -44.79 -24.18 -3.90
N THR A 45 -44.63 -25.26 -4.66
CA THR A 45 -45.24 -26.54 -4.29
C THR A 45 -44.62 -26.95 -2.96
N THR A 46 -45.47 -27.24 -1.98
CA THR A 46 -45.10 -27.73 -0.65
C THR A 46 -43.96 -28.74 -0.75
N GLY A 47 -42.74 -28.32 -0.43
CA GLY A 47 -41.53 -29.15 -0.49
C GLY A 47 -40.30 -28.55 -1.19
N MET A 48 -40.43 -27.58 -2.10
CA MET A 48 -39.26 -26.92 -2.71
C MET A 48 -38.84 -25.67 -1.92
N ARG A 49 -37.53 -25.49 -1.70
CA ARG A 49 -36.98 -24.25 -1.14
C ARG A 49 -37.00 -23.16 -2.23
N PRO A 50 -37.49 -21.94 -1.93
CA PRO A 50 -37.47 -20.84 -2.91
C PRO A 50 -36.03 -20.55 -3.33
N ASP A 51 -35.81 -20.38 -4.64
CA ASP A 51 -34.52 -19.95 -5.16
C ASP A 51 -34.29 -18.48 -4.74
N PRO A 52 -33.33 -18.21 -3.84
CA PRO A 52 -33.23 -16.90 -3.18
C PRO A 52 -32.87 -15.76 -4.12
N ILE A 53 -32.29 -16.05 -5.29
CA ILE A 53 -31.73 -15.04 -6.20
C ILE A 53 -32.80 -14.55 -7.18
N PHE A 54 -33.51 -15.46 -7.85
CA PHE A 54 -34.47 -15.12 -8.90
C PHE A 54 -35.74 -14.42 -8.39
N ASN A 55 -36.05 -14.57 -7.09
CA ASN A 55 -37.14 -13.84 -6.41
C ASN A 55 -36.62 -12.79 -5.43
N SER A 56 -35.37 -12.32 -5.59
CA SER A 56 -34.79 -11.28 -4.74
C SER A 56 -35.08 -9.86 -5.25
N PHE A 57 -35.00 -8.90 -4.33
CA PHE A 57 -35.02 -7.47 -4.65
C PHE A 57 -33.80 -7.03 -5.51
N TYR A 58 -32.75 -7.86 -5.60
CA TYR A 58 -31.53 -7.56 -6.35
C TYR A 58 -31.67 -7.75 -7.86
N MET A 59 -32.72 -8.43 -8.35
CA MET A 59 -32.86 -8.76 -9.78
C MET A 59 -32.81 -7.52 -10.67
N SER A 60 -33.44 -6.41 -10.23
CA SER A 60 -33.43 -5.15 -10.97
C SER A 60 -32.03 -4.51 -11.05
N ASP A 61 -31.25 -4.60 -9.97
CA ASP A 61 -29.86 -4.11 -9.94
C ASP A 61 -28.94 -4.98 -10.79
N LEU A 62 -29.09 -6.31 -10.73
CA LEU A 62 -28.33 -7.26 -11.56
C LEU A 62 -28.59 -7.04 -13.05
N GLU A 63 -29.84 -6.82 -13.46
CA GLU A 63 -30.16 -6.47 -14.84
C GLU A 63 -29.55 -5.13 -15.27
N ARG A 64 -29.51 -4.14 -14.37
CA ARG A 64 -28.86 -2.85 -14.65
C ARG A 64 -27.37 -3.06 -14.92
N VAL A 65 -26.70 -3.85 -14.07
CA VAL A 65 -25.28 -4.21 -14.24
C VAL A 65 -25.05 -4.93 -15.57
N ALA A 66 -25.85 -5.96 -15.88
CA ALA A 66 -25.74 -6.72 -17.12
C ALA A 66 -25.93 -5.84 -18.37
N LYS A 67 -26.93 -4.94 -18.36
CA LYS A 67 -27.15 -3.99 -19.47
C LYS A 67 -25.97 -3.05 -19.66
N GLN A 68 -25.31 -2.63 -18.59
CA GLN A 68 -24.16 -1.72 -18.66
C GLN A 68 -22.91 -2.44 -19.17
N LEU A 69 -22.67 -3.67 -18.72
CA LEU A 69 -21.62 -4.54 -19.26
C LEU A 69 -21.76 -4.71 -20.78
N ASN A 70 -22.98 -4.96 -21.27
CA ASN A 70 -23.25 -5.18 -22.69
C ASN A 70 -23.14 -3.91 -23.56
N ARG A 71 -23.30 -2.72 -22.98
CA ARG A 71 -23.34 -1.46 -23.75
C ARG A 71 -21.99 -0.78 -23.90
N SER A 72 -21.25 -0.66 -22.79
CA SER A 72 -20.03 0.15 -22.75
C SER A 72 -18.83 -0.60 -22.19
N CYS A 73 -19.03 -1.81 -21.64
CA CYS A 73 -18.06 -2.54 -20.82
C CYS A 73 -17.43 -1.69 -19.71
N ASP A 74 -18.04 -0.55 -19.35
CA ASP A 74 -17.54 0.36 -18.33
C ASP A 74 -18.50 0.37 -17.13
N VAL A 75 -18.23 -0.55 -16.22
CA VAL A 75 -18.91 -0.70 -14.93
C VAL A 75 -18.04 -0.25 -13.76
N GLY A 76 -16.93 0.45 -14.04
CA GLY A 76 -15.94 0.85 -13.05
C GLY A 76 -14.97 -0.27 -12.63
N ALA A 77 -13.81 0.11 -12.12
CA ALA A 77 -12.75 -0.82 -11.74
C ALA A 77 -13.16 -1.79 -10.62
N ALA A 78 -13.95 -1.32 -9.64
CA ALA A 78 -14.37 -2.16 -8.51
C ALA A 78 -15.19 -3.38 -8.95
N LEU A 79 -16.19 -3.18 -9.80
CA LEU A 79 -17.05 -4.27 -10.28
C LEU A 79 -16.32 -5.16 -11.29
N LYS A 80 -15.47 -4.58 -12.15
CA LYS A 80 -14.58 -5.35 -13.04
C LYS A 80 -13.68 -6.29 -12.24
N ASN A 81 -13.02 -5.76 -11.20
CA ASN A 81 -12.15 -6.54 -10.34
C ASN A 81 -12.93 -7.61 -9.56
N TYR A 82 -14.13 -7.30 -9.09
CA TYR A 82 -14.99 -8.26 -8.39
C TYR A 82 -15.42 -9.44 -9.26
N LEU A 83 -15.76 -9.18 -10.53
CA LEU A 83 -16.21 -10.18 -11.50
C LEU A 83 -15.06 -10.88 -12.24
N SER A 84 -13.82 -10.45 -12.03
CA SER A 84 -12.65 -11.00 -12.69
C SER A 84 -12.37 -12.43 -12.25
N GLU A 85 -12.16 -13.34 -13.21
CA GLU A 85 -11.68 -14.71 -12.95
C GLU A 85 -10.17 -14.75 -12.66
N LEU A 86 -9.45 -13.66 -12.93
CA LEU A 86 -8.04 -13.53 -12.59
C LEU A 86 -7.90 -13.41 -11.07
N ILE A 87 -7.58 -14.53 -10.43
CA ILE A 87 -7.23 -14.58 -9.02
C ILE A 87 -5.73 -14.25 -8.91
N PRO A 88 -5.35 -13.09 -8.35
CA PRO A 88 -3.94 -12.76 -8.17
C PRO A 88 -3.26 -13.75 -7.22
N GLU A 89 -1.93 -13.84 -7.32
CA GLU A 89 -1.12 -14.67 -6.43
C GLU A 89 -1.37 -14.29 -4.97
N ARG A 90 -1.54 -15.32 -4.12
CA ARG A 90 -1.76 -15.11 -2.69
C ARG A 90 -0.45 -14.74 -2.02
N ILE A 91 -0.39 -13.52 -1.50
CA ILE A 91 0.74 -13.04 -0.71
C ILE A 91 0.44 -13.27 0.77
N ASP A 92 1.34 -13.96 1.46
CA ASP A 92 1.25 -14.15 2.91
C ASP A 92 1.75 -12.89 3.64
N LEU A 93 0.81 -12.15 4.23
CA LEU A 93 1.08 -10.92 4.99
C LEU A 93 1.80 -11.16 6.33
N ASP A 94 1.94 -12.41 6.80
CA ASP A 94 2.72 -12.70 8.01
C ASP A 94 4.23 -12.84 7.69
N GLN A 95 4.61 -12.88 6.41
CA GLN A 95 6.00 -12.83 6.01
C GLN A 95 6.63 -11.47 6.32
N ARG A 96 7.72 -11.48 7.11
CA ARG A 96 8.42 -10.25 7.53
C ARG A 96 8.88 -9.36 6.37
N SER A 97 9.27 -9.95 5.24
CA SER A 97 9.67 -9.22 4.04
C SER A 97 8.51 -8.41 3.46
N VAL A 98 7.32 -9.03 3.39
CA VAL A 98 6.09 -8.38 2.91
C VAL A 98 5.64 -7.30 3.89
N GLN A 99 5.62 -7.60 5.19
CA GLN A 99 5.26 -6.60 6.21
C GLN A 99 6.18 -5.37 6.16
N GLN A 100 7.49 -5.56 6.01
CA GLN A 100 8.43 -4.44 5.87
C GLN A 100 8.13 -3.57 4.64
N GLN A 101 7.70 -4.18 3.53
CA GLN A 101 7.32 -3.41 2.34
C GLN A 101 6.03 -2.63 2.56
N VAL A 102 4.98 -3.27 3.07
CA VAL A 102 3.64 -2.66 3.23
C VAL A 102 3.63 -1.61 4.35
N LEU A 103 4.36 -1.85 5.44
CA LEU A 103 4.49 -0.93 6.57
C LEU A 103 5.61 0.09 6.38
N SER A 104 6.23 0.13 5.20
CA SER A 104 7.25 1.13 4.88
C SER A 104 6.67 2.54 5.11
N PRO A 105 7.44 3.46 5.72
CA PRO A 105 6.98 4.83 5.97
C PRO A 105 6.47 5.55 4.72
N ARG A 106 6.91 5.12 3.53
CA ARG A 106 6.45 5.66 2.25
C ARG A 106 4.94 5.52 2.00
N PHE A 107 4.30 4.55 2.65
CA PHE A 107 2.87 4.25 2.48
C PHE A 107 2.03 4.72 3.67
N LEU A 108 2.62 5.49 4.59
CA LEU A 108 1.88 6.03 5.72
C LEU A 108 0.91 7.12 5.23
N PRO A 109 -0.39 7.01 5.55
CA PRO A 109 -1.33 8.08 5.32
C PRO A 109 -0.96 9.35 6.09
N LEU A 110 -1.19 10.52 5.50
CA LEU A 110 -1.01 11.80 6.18
C LEU A 110 -2.00 12.03 7.32
N GLY A 111 -3.17 11.39 7.25
CA GLY A 111 -4.22 11.47 8.25
C GLY A 111 -4.27 10.23 9.13
N ARG A 112 -4.23 10.44 10.45
CA ARG A 112 -4.54 9.44 11.48
C ARG A 112 -5.74 9.92 12.27
N TRP A 113 -6.65 9.02 12.65
CA TRP A 113 -7.75 9.39 13.52
C TRP A 113 -7.22 9.90 14.87
N PRO A 114 -7.83 10.93 15.50
CA PRO A 114 -7.34 11.52 16.74
C PRO A 114 -7.64 10.64 17.96
N THR A 115 -7.14 9.40 17.96
CA THR A 115 -7.09 8.49 19.10
C THR A 115 -5.82 8.73 19.93
N ASN A 116 -5.78 8.14 21.14
CA ASN A 116 -4.60 8.20 21.99
C ASN A 116 -3.36 7.70 21.20
N PRO A 117 -2.27 8.48 21.11
CA PRO A 117 -1.04 8.09 20.41
C PRO A 117 -0.42 6.77 20.90
N ASP A 118 -0.63 6.40 22.17
CA ASP A 118 -0.15 5.15 22.76
C ASP A 118 -0.91 3.91 22.25
N TYR A 119 -2.14 4.11 21.74
CA TYR A 119 -2.96 3.03 21.18
C TYR A 119 -2.79 2.99 19.66
N GLN A 120 -1.78 2.24 19.23
CA GLN A 120 -1.47 2.01 17.82
C GLN A 120 -2.35 0.91 17.24
N LEU A 121 -2.60 0.98 15.93
CA LEU A 121 -3.17 -0.15 15.20
C LEU A 121 -2.27 -1.37 15.32
N SER A 122 -2.85 -2.57 15.30
CA SER A 122 -2.06 -3.78 15.10
C SER A 122 -1.36 -3.75 13.74
N LEU A 123 -0.27 -4.49 13.58
CA LEU A 123 0.48 -4.51 12.32
C LEU A 123 -0.42 -4.87 11.12
N GLN A 124 -1.32 -5.85 11.28
CA GLN A 124 -2.24 -6.26 10.22
C GLN A 124 -3.29 -5.18 9.90
N GLN A 125 -3.79 -4.46 10.92
CA GLN A 125 -4.69 -3.33 10.69
C GLN A 125 -3.96 -2.20 9.95
N GLN A 126 -2.73 -1.88 10.34
CA GLN A 126 -1.94 -0.85 9.64
C GLN A 126 -1.62 -1.27 8.21
N CYS A 127 -1.28 -2.55 7.97
CA CYS A 127 -1.14 -3.08 6.61
C CYS A 127 -2.41 -2.84 5.78
N ALA A 128 -3.58 -3.12 6.37
CA ALA A 128 -4.85 -2.91 5.68
C ALA A 128 -5.13 -1.44 5.38
N VAL A 129 -4.81 -0.51 6.30
CA VAL A 129 -4.94 0.94 6.06
C VAL A 129 -4.00 1.39 4.93
N ASN A 130 -2.72 1.00 4.99
CA ASN A 130 -1.73 1.39 3.97
C ASN A 130 -2.10 0.84 2.59
N LEU A 131 -2.52 -0.43 2.51
CA LEU A 131 -2.96 -1.05 1.26
C LEU A 131 -4.26 -0.42 0.73
N ALA A 132 -5.21 -0.10 1.60
CA ALA A 132 -6.43 0.59 1.21
C ALA A 132 -6.12 1.97 0.62
N ALA A 133 -5.27 2.76 1.28
CA ALA A 133 -4.84 4.06 0.79
C ALA A 133 -4.14 3.97 -0.58
N LEU A 134 -3.27 2.96 -0.76
CA LEU A 134 -2.54 2.74 -2.00
C LEU A 134 -3.46 2.28 -3.15
N GLN A 135 -4.26 1.23 -2.92
CA GLN A 135 -5.05 0.56 -3.96
C GLN A 135 -6.35 1.28 -4.32
N LEU A 136 -6.87 2.14 -3.42
CA LEU A 136 -8.11 2.88 -3.64
C LEU A 136 -7.91 4.37 -3.94
N SER A 137 -6.66 4.79 -4.22
CA SER A 137 -6.30 6.18 -4.51
C SER A 137 -7.06 6.80 -5.70
N GLU A 138 -7.37 6.00 -6.72
CA GLU A 138 -8.19 6.45 -7.86
C GLU A 138 -9.46 5.60 -8.02
N SER A 139 -9.29 4.29 -8.17
CA SER A 139 -10.41 3.33 -8.25
C SER A 139 -9.90 1.92 -8.00
N GLY A 140 -10.73 1.07 -7.41
CA GLY A 140 -10.32 -0.31 -7.15
C GLY A 140 -11.28 -1.05 -6.26
N LEU A 141 -10.84 -2.23 -5.83
CA LEU A 141 -11.53 -3.07 -4.87
C LEU A 141 -10.50 -3.56 -3.87
N PHE A 142 -10.77 -3.32 -2.60
CA PHE A 142 -9.96 -3.84 -1.51
C PHE A 142 -10.88 -4.48 -0.49
N SER A 143 -10.54 -5.69 -0.04
CA SER A 143 -11.32 -6.44 0.94
C SER A 143 -10.47 -6.77 2.15
N VAL A 144 -11.02 -6.54 3.34
CA VAL A 144 -10.40 -6.92 4.60
C VAL A 144 -11.27 -7.96 5.27
N ASN A 145 -10.68 -9.12 5.59
CA ASN A 145 -11.32 -10.10 6.45
C ASN A 145 -10.95 -9.81 7.91
N GLY A 146 -11.95 -9.75 8.79
CA GLY A 146 -11.74 -9.53 10.21
C GLY A 146 -12.74 -10.33 11.03
N PRO A 147 -12.31 -11.31 11.84
CA PRO A 147 -13.15 -11.96 12.84
C PRO A 147 -13.85 -10.97 13.80
N PRO A 148 -14.90 -11.36 14.54
CA PRO A 148 -15.49 -10.53 15.58
C PRO A 148 -14.43 -10.04 16.59
N GLY A 149 -14.51 -8.78 17.02
CA GLY A 149 -13.57 -8.19 17.99
C GLY A 149 -12.22 -7.70 17.44
N THR A 150 -11.93 -7.85 16.14
CA THR A 150 -10.63 -7.46 15.53
C THR A 150 -10.48 -5.97 15.19
N GLY A 151 -11.28 -5.08 15.80
CA GLY A 151 -11.12 -3.63 15.64
C GLY A 151 -11.36 -3.09 14.22
N LYS A 152 -12.26 -3.70 13.43
CA LYS A 152 -12.61 -3.23 12.07
C LYS A 152 -13.02 -1.76 12.02
N THR A 153 -13.79 -1.29 12.99
CA THR A 153 -14.19 0.12 13.08
C THR A 153 -12.98 1.02 13.36
N THR A 154 -12.00 0.56 14.15
CA THR A 154 -10.77 1.30 14.44
C THR A 154 -9.96 1.51 13.16
N MET A 155 -9.80 0.48 12.33
CA MET A 155 -9.17 0.59 11.02
C MET A 155 -9.94 1.53 10.08
N LEU A 156 -11.28 1.44 10.07
CA LEU A 156 -12.13 2.31 9.25
C LEU A 156 -11.97 3.79 9.63
N ARG A 157 -11.80 4.11 10.91
CA ARG A 157 -11.56 5.47 11.39
C ARG A 157 -10.30 6.07 10.77
N ASP A 158 -9.20 5.34 10.72
CA ASP A 158 -7.96 5.84 10.09
C ASP A 158 -8.11 6.03 8.58
N ILE A 159 -8.88 5.18 7.90
CA ILE A 159 -9.23 5.39 6.48
C ILE A 159 -10.05 6.68 6.29
N VAL A 160 -11.05 6.92 7.15
CA VAL A 160 -11.83 8.17 7.12
C VAL A 160 -10.93 9.38 7.37
N ALA A 161 -10.03 9.32 8.37
CA ALA A 161 -9.08 10.39 8.66
C ALA A 161 -8.20 10.71 7.45
N HIS A 162 -7.65 9.67 6.80
CA HIS A 162 -6.86 9.83 5.58
C HIS A 162 -7.64 10.57 4.50
N ILE A 163 -8.85 10.14 4.17
CA ILE A 163 -9.70 10.76 3.13
C ILE A 163 -10.02 12.22 3.46
N VAL A 164 -10.33 12.52 4.73
CA VAL A 164 -10.61 13.89 5.19
C VAL A 164 -9.38 14.78 5.07
N VAL A 165 -8.19 14.28 5.45
CA VAL A 165 -6.93 15.04 5.36
C VAL A 165 -6.51 15.27 3.91
N GLU A 166 -6.67 14.28 3.03
CA GLU A 166 -6.42 14.44 1.59
C GLU A 166 -7.32 15.53 0.98
N ARG A 167 -8.62 15.51 1.31
CA ARG A 167 -9.55 16.55 0.88
C ARG A 167 -9.17 17.92 1.43
N ALA A 168 -8.75 17.98 2.70
CA ALA A 168 -8.30 19.22 3.33
C ALA A 168 -7.02 19.76 2.67
N ALA A 169 -6.11 18.89 2.23
CA ALA A 169 -4.92 19.28 1.47
C ALA A 169 -5.29 19.93 0.13
N GLN A 170 -6.27 19.38 -0.59
CA GLN A 170 -6.79 20.03 -1.80
C GLN A 170 -7.46 21.37 -1.49
N MET A 171 -8.25 21.45 -0.41
CA MET A 171 -8.90 22.69 0.01
C MET A 171 -7.88 23.78 0.40
N ALA A 172 -6.76 23.39 1.02
CA ALA A 172 -5.68 24.30 1.37
C ALA A 172 -4.91 24.85 0.16
N THR A 173 -5.14 24.34 -1.06
CA THR A 173 -4.51 24.92 -2.27
C THR A 173 -5.15 26.25 -2.68
N TYR A 174 -6.37 26.56 -2.22
CA TYR A 174 -7.08 27.79 -2.58
C TYR A 174 -6.71 28.95 -1.65
N ASP A 175 -6.23 30.07 -2.23
CA ASP A 175 -6.00 31.30 -1.46
C ASP A 175 -7.30 31.91 -0.94
N ASN A 176 -8.38 31.79 -1.73
CA ASN A 176 -9.72 32.23 -1.37
C ASN A 176 -10.66 31.01 -1.47
N PRO A 177 -11.34 30.60 -0.38
CA PRO A 177 -12.13 29.38 -0.33
C PRO A 177 -13.37 29.47 -1.22
N SER A 178 -13.87 30.68 -1.54
CA SER A 178 -14.98 30.86 -2.47
C SER A 178 -14.65 30.42 -3.89
N ARG A 179 -13.36 30.36 -4.27
CA ARG A 179 -12.93 29.85 -5.58
C ARG A 179 -13.11 28.34 -5.74
N ALA A 180 -13.31 27.62 -4.64
CA ALA A 180 -13.67 26.21 -4.67
C ALA A 180 -15.11 25.95 -5.14
N PHE A 181 -15.89 27.01 -5.32
CA PHE A 181 -17.30 26.94 -5.69
C PHE A 181 -17.52 27.71 -7.00
N THR A 182 -18.28 27.10 -7.90
CA THR A 182 -18.75 27.73 -9.14
C THR A 182 -20.27 27.74 -9.12
N HIS A 183 -20.91 28.72 -9.77
CA HIS A 183 -22.35 28.65 -9.91
C HIS A 183 -22.72 27.44 -10.77
N ALA A 184 -23.60 26.59 -10.27
CA ALA A 184 -24.24 25.61 -11.13
C ALA A 184 -25.10 26.36 -12.16
N GLU A 185 -25.15 25.87 -13.39
CA GLU A 185 -26.22 26.27 -14.29
C GLU A 185 -27.56 26.05 -13.58
N ALA A 186 -28.49 26.99 -13.69
CA ALA A 186 -29.76 26.97 -12.98
C ALA A 186 -30.58 25.72 -13.37
N GLY A 187 -30.32 24.60 -12.68
CA GLY A 187 -31.12 23.40 -12.74
C GLY A 187 -32.47 23.73 -12.11
N ARG A 188 -33.54 23.71 -12.90
CA ARG A 188 -34.91 23.90 -12.41
C ARG A 188 -35.24 22.80 -11.39
N SER A 189 -35.03 23.08 -10.10
CA SER A 189 -35.85 22.43 -9.08
C SER A 189 -37.27 22.97 -9.28
N ALA A 190 -38.25 22.07 -9.49
CA ALA A 190 -39.64 22.43 -9.76
C ALA A 190 -40.30 23.26 -8.64
N THR A 191 -39.60 23.48 -7.52
CA THR A 191 -40.17 24.09 -6.30
C THR A 191 -39.30 25.20 -5.67
N SER A 192 -38.13 25.57 -6.21
CA SER A 192 -37.39 26.73 -5.68
C SER A 192 -36.40 27.36 -6.67
N LYS A 193 -36.33 28.71 -6.70
CA LYS A 193 -35.29 29.50 -7.39
C LYS A 193 -33.98 29.52 -6.59
N VAL A 194 -33.45 28.36 -6.22
CA VAL A 194 -32.13 28.27 -5.61
C VAL A 194 -31.15 27.89 -6.71
N SER A 195 -30.18 28.76 -7.01
CA SER A 195 -29.05 28.41 -7.88
C SER A 195 -28.00 27.72 -7.02
N PRO A 196 -27.83 26.39 -7.08
CA PRO A 196 -26.83 25.72 -6.26
C PRO A 196 -25.41 26.10 -6.74
N TYR A 197 -24.43 25.91 -5.88
CA TYR A 197 -23.02 25.96 -6.27
C TYR A 197 -22.53 24.56 -6.59
N CYS A 198 -21.73 24.42 -7.64
CA CYS A 198 -20.93 23.24 -7.93
C CYS A 198 -19.57 23.35 -7.23
N LEU A 199 -19.13 22.26 -6.61
CA LEU A 199 -17.80 22.15 -6.04
C LEU A 199 -16.77 21.94 -7.17
N ASP A 200 -15.58 22.52 -7.03
CA ASP A 200 -14.45 22.19 -7.91
C ASP A 200 -14.16 20.68 -7.85
N LYS A 201 -13.87 20.07 -9.00
CA LYS A 201 -13.55 18.64 -9.13
C LYS A 201 -12.41 18.20 -8.21
N LYS A 202 -11.45 19.09 -7.90
CA LYS A 202 -10.36 18.81 -6.94
C LYS A 202 -10.84 18.48 -5.52
N LEU A 203 -12.08 18.80 -5.17
CA LEU A 203 -12.66 18.54 -3.85
C LEU A 203 -13.74 17.45 -3.87
N THR A 204 -13.94 16.81 -5.02
CA THR A 204 -14.84 15.67 -5.24
C THR A 204 -14.03 14.37 -5.31
N GLY A 205 -14.66 13.22 -5.09
CA GLY A 205 -13.98 11.91 -5.02
C GLY A 205 -13.57 11.51 -3.60
N TYR A 206 -13.87 12.35 -2.61
CA TYR A 206 -13.62 12.11 -1.18
C TYR A 206 -14.89 11.72 -0.41
N GLU A 207 -16.00 11.50 -1.12
CA GLU A 207 -17.26 11.08 -0.52
C GLU A 207 -17.16 9.64 -0.02
N ILE A 208 -17.62 9.41 1.21
CA ILE A 208 -17.61 8.09 1.84
C ILE A 208 -19.05 7.62 1.97
N VAL A 209 -19.36 6.48 1.33
CA VAL A 209 -20.66 5.83 1.46
C VAL A 209 -20.47 4.49 2.14
N VAL A 210 -21.09 4.33 3.30
CA VAL A 210 -21.11 3.07 4.04
C VAL A 210 -22.45 2.39 3.80
N ALA A 211 -22.42 1.17 3.28
CA ALA A 211 -23.59 0.35 3.06
C ALA A 211 -23.40 -1.05 3.68
N SER A 212 -24.48 -1.64 4.16
CA SER A 212 -24.49 -3.01 4.67
C SER A 212 -25.91 -3.57 4.56
N SER A 213 -26.02 -4.88 4.31
CA SER A 213 -27.30 -5.61 4.34
C SER A 213 -27.86 -5.74 5.76
N ASN A 214 -27.04 -5.49 6.78
CA ASN A 214 -27.45 -5.36 8.17
C ASN A 214 -27.56 -3.86 8.54
N ASN A 215 -28.79 -3.36 8.66
CA ASN A 215 -29.07 -1.98 9.05
C ASN A 215 -28.45 -1.59 10.40
N GLY A 216 -28.37 -2.53 11.35
CA GLY A 216 -27.76 -2.28 12.65
C GLY A 216 -26.26 -1.98 12.56
N ALA A 217 -25.56 -2.60 11.61
CA ALA A 217 -24.14 -2.31 11.39
C ALA A 217 -23.91 -0.88 10.86
N VAL A 218 -24.76 -0.42 9.93
CA VAL A 218 -24.69 0.96 9.41
C VAL A 218 -25.04 1.96 10.50
N GLU A 219 -26.06 1.66 11.30
CA GLU A 219 -26.47 2.52 12.43
C GLU A 219 -25.37 2.64 13.48
N ASN A 220 -24.70 1.54 13.83
CA ASN A 220 -23.58 1.55 14.77
C ASN A 220 -22.42 2.40 14.24
N ILE A 221 -22.00 2.21 12.98
CA ILE A 221 -20.93 3.02 12.38
C ILE A 221 -21.31 4.50 12.37
N SER A 222 -22.56 4.82 12.00
CA SER A 222 -23.05 6.21 11.92
C SER A 222 -23.12 6.91 13.29
N LYS A 223 -23.20 6.14 14.39
CA LYS A 223 -23.21 6.63 15.77
C LYS A 223 -21.82 6.62 16.42
N GLU A 224 -20.99 5.65 16.09
CA GLU A 224 -19.66 5.47 16.69
C GLU A 224 -18.64 6.46 16.13
N ILE A 225 -18.67 6.74 14.83
CA ILE A 225 -17.72 7.67 14.19
C ILE A 225 -17.81 9.08 14.79
N PRO A 226 -19.00 9.71 14.90
CA PRO A 226 -19.10 11.06 15.44
C PRO A 226 -19.09 11.14 16.96
N SER A 227 -19.16 10.03 17.72
CA SER A 227 -19.18 10.07 19.20
C SER A 227 -17.87 10.59 19.78
N GLY A 228 -17.93 11.42 20.82
CA GLY A 228 -16.77 11.94 21.52
C GLY A 228 -15.90 10.87 22.17
N SER A 229 -16.44 9.67 22.40
CA SER A 229 -15.66 8.50 22.84
C SER A 229 -14.73 7.93 21.76
N ALA A 230 -14.92 8.32 20.49
CA ALA A 230 -14.09 7.88 19.37
C ALA A 230 -12.76 8.63 19.26
N ILE A 231 -12.56 9.70 20.03
CA ILE A 231 -11.36 10.54 20.03
C ILE A 231 -10.78 10.63 21.44
N ALA A 232 -9.47 10.86 21.54
CA ALA A 232 -8.83 11.04 22.85
C ALA A 232 -9.19 12.39 23.47
N ASP A 233 -9.18 12.44 24.81
CA ASP A 233 -9.60 13.62 25.58
C ASP A 233 -8.80 14.88 25.23
N GLU A 234 -7.50 14.73 24.94
CA GLU A 234 -6.61 15.81 24.51
C GLU A 234 -7.04 16.51 23.21
N TYR A 235 -7.76 15.81 22.33
CA TYR A 235 -8.21 16.36 21.06
C TYR A 235 -9.64 16.93 21.12
N LYS A 236 -10.42 16.64 22.18
CA LYS A 236 -11.85 17.03 22.23
C LYS A 236 -12.08 18.53 22.12
N SER A 237 -11.22 19.34 22.75
CA SER A 237 -11.34 20.81 22.72
C SER A 237 -11.01 21.39 21.35
N VAL A 238 -10.06 20.79 20.63
CA VAL A 238 -9.58 21.24 19.32
C VAL A 238 -10.49 20.74 18.20
N ALA A 239 -10.99 19.51 18.31
CA ALA A 239 -11.75 18.83 17.28
C ALA A 239 -13.25 19.21 17.24
N ALA A 240 -13.77 19.88 18.28
CA ALA A 240 -15.17 20.28 18.43
C ALA A 240 -15.61 21.39 17.44
N TYR A 241 -15.64 21.07 16.15
CA TYR A 241 -16.10 21.94 15.08
C TYR A 241 -17.56 21.64 14.73
N PHE A 242 -18.39 22.69 14.69
CA PHE A 242 -19.84 22.58 14.51
C PHE A 242 -20.49 21.52 15.42
N GLN A 243 -20.05 21.47 16.68
CA GLN A 243 -20.46 20.42 17.62
C GLN A 243 -21.98 20.34 17.78
N ASP A 244 -22.68 21.49 17.88
CA ASP A 244 -24.14 21.52 17.99
C ASP A 244 -24.85 20.93 16.75
N VAL A 245 -24.27 21.16 15.57
CA VAL A 245 -24.78 20.59 14.30
C VAL A 245 -24.52 19.08 14.29
N ALA A 246 -23.32 18.66 14.69
CA ALA A 246 -22.95 17.26 14.79
C ALA A 246 -23.87 16.50 15.75
N CYS A 247 -24.12 17.05 16.94
CA CYS A 247 -25.03 16.49 17.94
C CYS A 247 -26.47 16.36 17.42
N ALA A 248 -26.97 17.38 16.73
CA ALA A 248 -28.30 17.34 16.13
C ALA A 248 -28.42 16.31 15.01
N VAL A 249 -27.44 16.24 14.11
CA VAL A 249 -27.40 15.29 12.99
C VAL A 249 -27.24 13.84 13.48
N ALA A 250 -26.31 13.59 14.39
CA ALA A 250 -26.05 12.27 14.95
C ALA A 250 -27.12 11.84 15.96
N ASN A 251 -27.94 12.78 16.43
CA ASN A 251 -28.92 12.58 17.50
C ASN A 251 -28.24 12.03 18.78
N GLN A 252 -27.11 12.66 19.15
CA GLN A 252 -26.26 12.33 20.28
C GLN A 252 -25.85 13.62 20.99
N SER A 253 -25.62 13.58 22.30
CA SER A 253 -25.21 14.77 23.07
C SER A 253 -23.70 15.01 23.06
N ASP A 254 -22.91 13.99 22.69
CA ASP A 254 -21.46 13.97 22.77
C ASP A 254 -20.78 13.94 21.40
N ALA A 255 -21.50 14.25 20.31
CA ALA A 255 -20.90 14.20 18.99
C ALA A 255 -19.80 15.27 18.83
N TRP A 256 -18.64 14.91 18.30
CA TRP A 256 -17.49 15.83 18.19
C TRP A 256 -17.39 16.53 16.83
N GLY A 257 -17.99 15.97 15.77
CA GLY A 257 -17.94 16.55 14.42
C GLY A 257 -18.95 15.93 13.44
N ILE A 258 -19.21 16.63 12.34
CA ILE A 258 -20.17 16.22 11.30
C ILE A 258 -19.52 15.21 10.35
N LEU A 259 -19.30 13.98 10.82
CA LEU A 259 -18.53 12.97 10.08
C LEU A 259 -19.36 11.83 9.49
N ALA A 260 -20.53 11.53 10.08
CA ALA A 260 -21.40 10.47 9.59
C ALA A 260 -22.87 10.81 9.83
N ALA A 261 -23.73 10.33 8.94
CA ALA A 261 -25.18 10.40 9.06
C ALA A 261 -25.84 9.20 8.37
N ALA A 262 -26.88 8.65 8.99
CA ALA A 262 -27.66 7.59 8.37
C ALA A 262 -28.63 8.19 7.35
N LEU A 263 -28.53 7.81 6.07
CA LEU A 263 -29.35 8.36 4.97
C LEU A 263 -30.16 7.30 4.19
N GLY A 264 -30.12 6.02 4.59
CA GLY A 264 -30.71 4.91 3.83
C GLY A 264 -32.25 4.90 3.71
N SER A 265 -32.97 5.87 4.27
CA SER A 265 -34.43 5.98 4.14
C SER A 265 -34.88 7.42 3.98
N LYS A 266 -36.01 7.65 3.30
CA LYS A 266 -36.60 8.99 3.11
C LYS A 266 -36.84 9.72 4.44
N LYS A 267 -37.24 8.99 5.49
CA LYS A 267 -37.41 9.52 6.85
C LYS A 267 -36.07 10.05 7.39
N ASN A 268 -35.00 9.28 7.24
CA ASN A 268 -33.68 9.67 7.73
C ASN A 268 -33.10 10.84 6.92
N CYS A 269 -33.25 10.85 5.59
CA CYS A 269 -32.85 11.99 4.76
C CYS A 269 -33.56 13.28 5.18
N ARG A 270 -34.86 13.20 5.46
CA ARG A 270 -35.64 14.35 5.94
C ARG A 270 -35.14 14.84 7.29
N LYS A 271 -34.95 13.93 8.25
CA LYS A 271 -34.43 14.24 9.59
C LYS A 271 -33.06 14.92 9.48
N PHE A 272 -32.14 14.36 8.69
CA PHE A 272 -30.83 14.95 8.44
C PHE A 272 -30.96 16.38 7.88
N ALA A 273 -31.75 16.57 6.83
CA ALA A 273 -31.88 17.86 6.16
C ALA A 273 -32.48 18.95 7.07
N GLU A 274 -33.46 18.60 7.90
CA GLU A 274 -34.05 19.50 8.90
C GLU A 274 -33.02 19.85 9.99
N SER A 275 -32.44 18.84 10.65
CA SER A 275 -31.46 19.05 11.74
C SER A 275 -30.20 19.79 11.29
N PHE A 276 -29.68 19.44 10.11
CA PHE A 276 -28.52 20.11 9.54
C PHE A 276 -28.85 21.57 9.23
N ARG A 277 -29.95 21.86 8.51
CA ARG A 277 -30.32 23.22 8.13
C ARG A 277 -30.48 24.14 9.34
N ASP A 278 -31.27 23.71 10.33
CA ASP A 278 -31.65 24.55 11.46
C ASP A 278 -30.45 24.91 12.34
N LYS A 279 -29.53 23.97 12.55
CA LYS A 279 -28.33 24.20 13.37
C LYS A 279 -27.20 24.84 12.59
N PHE A 280 -27.03 24.48 11.32
CA PHE A 280 -25.94 25.00 10.50
C PHE A 280 -26.14 26.49 10.19
N SER A 281 -27.37 26.95 9.95
CA SER A 281 -27.61 28.39 9.76
C SER A 281 -27.19 29.20 10.99
N ALA A 282 -27.57 28.77 12.18
CA ALA A 282 -27.17 29.42 13.43
C ALA A 282 -25.64 29.40 13.64
N ALA A 283 -24.98 28.34 13.19
CA ALA A 283 -23.53 28.22 13.28
C ALA A 283 -22.78 29.10 12.26
N LEU A 284 -23.37 29.39 11.09
CA LEU A 284 -22.81 30.33 10.11
C LEU A 284 -22.86 31.78 10.60
N ASP A 285 -23.85 32.13 11.42
CA ASP A 285 -23.96 33.46 12.03
C ASP A 285 -22.92 33.68 13.16
N SER A 286 -22.30 32.60 13.65
CA SER A 286 -21.24 32.67 14.64
C SER A 286 -19.90 32.99 13.96
N PRO A 287 -19.13 33.98 14.44
CA PRO A 287 -17.83 34.31 13.85
C PRO A 287 -16.90 33.09 13.90
N SER A 288 -16.22 32.82 12.78
CA SER A 288 -15.22 31.77 12.70
C SER A 288 -14.13 31.98 13.74
N ARG A 289 -13.74 30.92 14.46
CA ARG A 289 -12.68 30.99 15.48
C ARG A 289 -11.33 31.44 14.93
N VAL A 290 -11.08 31.19 13.64
CA VAL A 290 -9.79 31.38 12.95
C VAL A 290 -10.06 31.88 11.53
N SER A 291 -9.19 32.75 11.00
CA SER A 291 -9.29 33.19 9.60
C SER A 291 -8.91 32.06 8.63
N TRP A 292 -9.43 32.09 7.40
CA TRP A 292 -9.07 31.11 6.36
C TRP A 292 -7.56 31.05 6.12
N THR A 293 -6.91 32.22 6.04
CA THR A 293 -5.47 32.34 5.81
C THR A 293 -4.67 31.65 6.90
N GLU A 294 -5.01 31.89 8.16
CA GLU A 294 -4.35 31.29 9.32
C GLU A 294 -4.61 29.78 9.39
N ALA A 295 -5.85 29.33 9.18
CA ALA A 295 -6.19 27.91 9.12
C ALA A 295 -5.40 27.18 8.01
N ARG A 296 -5.32 27.78 6.81
CA ARG A 296 -4.54 27.24 5.68
C ARG A 296 -3.04 27.17 5.99
N GLN A 297 -2.47 28.21 6.59
CA GLN A 297 -1.05 28.26 6.95
C GLN A 297 -0.73 27.22 8.02
N SER A 298 -1.55 27.14 9.07
CA SER A 298 -1.41 26.16 10.15
C SER A 298 -1.48 24.73 9.60
N PHE A 299 -2.51 24.41 8.81
CA PHE A 299 -2.67 23.10 8.17
C PHE A 299 -1.47 22.76 7.27
N SER A 300 -1.07 23.69 6.38
CA SER A 300 0.05 23.45 5.46
C SER A 300 1.38 23.25 6.21
N SER A 301 1.58 23.96 7.33
CA SER A 301 2.75 23.77 8.18
C SER A 301 2.75 22.39 8.82
N LEU A 302 1.61 21.93 9.34
CA LEU A 302 1.46 20.60 9.93
C LEU A 302 1.72 19.49 8.90
N VAL A 303 1.17 19.62 7.68
CA VAL A 303 1.43 18.67 6.59
C VAL A 303 2.92 18.57 6.31
N ARG A 304 3.64 19.70 6.15
CA ARG A 304 5.10 19.69 5.94
C ARG A 304 5.86 19.04 7.09
N THR A 305 5.44 19.26 8.33
CA THR A 305 6.05 18.60 9.49
C THR A 305 5.87 17.09 9.42
N VAL A 306 4.66 16.61 9.11
CA VAL A 306 4.37 15.18 8.97
C VAL A 306 5.17 14.57 7.81
N GLU A 307 5.23 15.24 6.67
CA GLU A 307 6.04 14.81 5.52
C GLU A 307 7.53 14.72 5.88
N ALA A 308 8.08 15.70 6.59
CA ALA A 308 9.47 15.67 7.04
C ALA A 308 9.74 14.50 8.00
N LEU A 309 8.82 14.20 8.91
CA LEU A 309 8.91 13.03 9.79
C LEU A 309 8.83 11.72 9.00
N ILE A 310 8.00 11.66 7.95
CA ILE A 310 7.94 10.48 7.06
C ILE A 310 9.27 10.29 6.33
N GLU A 311 9.89 11.36 5.82
CA GLU A 311 11.21 11.29 5.18
C GLU A 311 12.30 10.83 6.15
N GLU A 312 12.35 11.36 7.38
CA GLU A 312 13.27 10.90 8.42
C GLU A 312 13.12 9.38 8.68
N ARG A 313 11.88 8.88 8.69
CA ARG A 313 11.60 7.45 8.87
C ARG A 313 12.03 6.61 7.66
N LYS A 314 11.95 7.14 6.43
CA LYS A 314 12.49 6.47 5.23
C LYS A 314 14.01 6.37 5.30
N ASP A 315 14.69 7.41 5.73
CA ASP A 315 16.15 7.40 5.93
C ASP A 315 16.56 6.36 6.99
N TYR A 316 15.80 6.29 8.09
CA TYR A 316 16.01 5.26 9.11
C TYR A 316 15.78 3.84 8.58
N GLU A 317 14.74 3.60 7.78
CA GLU A 317 14.49 2.32 7.11
C GLU A 317 15.67 1.91 6.20
N ALA A 318 16.22 2.86 5.44
CA ALA A 318 17.39 2.64 4.59
C ALA A 318 18.66 2.32 5.41
N LEU A 319 18.87 3.02 6.52
CA LEU A 319 19.98 2.78 7.44
C LEU A 319 19.91 1.38 8.06
N VAL A 320 18.73 0.99 8.56
CA VAL A 320 18.50 -0.35 9.14
C VAL A 320 18.73 -1.45 8.09
N SER A 321 18.29 -1.22 6.85
CA SER A 321 18.52 -2.15 5.75
C SER A 321 20.00 -2.31 5.41
N SER A 322 20.74 -1.19 5.37
CA SER A 322 22.19 -1.17 5.15
C SER A 322 22.93 -1.90 6.27
N TYR A 323 22.57 -1.65 7.53
CA TYR A 323 23.15 -2.35 8.68
C TYR A 323 22.92 -3.86 8.62
N LYS A 324 21.71 -4.32 8.25
CA LYS A 324 21.41 -5.74 8.06
C LYS A 324 22.30 -6.37 6.99
N GLN A 325 22.49 -5.71 5.85
CA GLN A 325 23.37 -6.21 4.78
C GLN A 325 24.83 -6.30 5.22
N ILE A 326 25.35 -5.27 5.89
CA ILE A 326 26.72 -5.28 6.44
C ILE A 326 26.88 -6.45 7.41
N ARG A 327 25.93 -6.62 8.34
CA ARG A 327 25.96 -7.71 9.33
C ARG A 327 25.94 -9.09 8.69
N GLN A 328 25.19 -9.27 7.61
CA GLN A 328 25.13 -10.53 6.84
C GLN A 328 26.43 -10.81 6.06
N ASN A 329 27.09 -9.77 5.57
CA ASN A 329 28.34 -9.89 4.81
C ASN A 329 29.59 -9.98 5.70
N LEU A 330 29.51 -9.53 6.95
CA LEU A 330 30.63 -9.50 7.90
C LEU A 330 31.35 -10.86 8.05
N PRO A 331 30.67 -12.02 8.16
CA PRO A 331 31.34 -13.31 8.24
C PRO A 331 32.14 -13.63 6.98
N LYS A 332 31.58 -13.38 5.79
CA LYS A 332 32.27 -13.62 4.51
C LYS A 332 33.53 -12.77 4.40
N ILE A 333 33.42 -11.49 4.77
CA ILE A 333 34.56 -10.55 4.78
C ILE A 333 35.64 -11.03 5.76
N LYS A 334 35.25 -11.50 6.96
CA LYS A 334 36.20 -12.07 7.94
C LYS A 334 36.92 -13.31 7.40
N THR A 335 36.22 -14.20 6.70
CA THR A 335 36.82 -15.38 6.08
C THR A 335 37.82 -14.99 4.98
N GLN A 336 37.44 -14.07 4.09
CA GLN A 336 38.32 -13.58 3.03
C GLN A 336 39.57 -12.89 3.59
N LEU A 337 39.43 -12.13 4.68
CA LEU A 337 40.57 -11.52 5.37
C LEU A 337 41.54 -12.58 5.90
N ALA A 338 41.04 -13.61 6.58
CA ALA A 338 41.86 -14.70 7.11
C ALA A 338 42.56 -15.51 5.99
N GLU A 339 41.90 -15.71 4.84
CA GLU A 339 42.50 -16.35 3.67
C GLU A 339 43.63 -15.51 3.07
N ALA A 340 43.41 -14.20 2.94
CA ALA A 340 44.43 -13.26 2.46
C ALA A 340 45.65 -13.20 3.40
N GLU A 341 45.42 -13.19 4.72
CA GLU A 341 46.49 -13.24 5.74
C GLU A 341 47.30 -14.54 5.65
N ASN A 342 46.64 -15.69 5.45
CA ASN A 342 47.31 -16.97 5.25
C ASN A 342 48.15 -16.99 3.96
N LEU A 343 47.62 -16.45 2.86
CA LEU A 343 48.36 -16.34 1.60
C LEU A 343 49.58 -15.42 1.73
N LEU A 344 49.43 -14.28 2.41
CA LEU A 344 50.53 -13.36 2.68
C LEU A 344 51.64 -14.05 3.48
N THR A 345 51.27 -14.82 4.51
CA THR A 345 52.22 -15.58 5.33
C THR A 345 52.99 -16.60 4.49
N ARG A 346 52.30 -17.32 3.60
CA ARG A 346 52.96 -18.26 2.67
C ARG A 346 53.93 -17.56 1.72
N PHE A 347 53.54 -16.43 1.14
CA PHE A 347 54.43 -15.67 0.25
C PHE A 347 55.65 -15.11 0.99
N GLN A 348 55.50 -14.64 2.22
CA GLN A 348 56.62 -14.21 3.06
C GLN A 348 57.59 -15.36 3.32
N GLN A 349 57.07 -16.55 3.62
CA GLN A 349 57.89 -17.74 3.87
C GLN A 349 58.62 -18.21 2.60
N GLN A 350 57.95 -18.21 1.44
CA GLN A 350 58.60 -18.48 0.15
C GLN A 350 59.69 -17.45 -0.15
N ARG A 351 59.42 -16.16 0.06
CA ARG A 351 60.42 -15.11 -0.16
C ARG A 351 61.66 -15.31 0.72
N TRP A 352 61.47 -15.68 1.99
CA TRP A 352 62.56 -16.00 2.90
C TRP A 352 63.39 -17.18 2.40
N GLN A 353 62.75 -18.28 1.98
CA GLN A 353 63.44 -19.44 1.40
C GLN A 353 64.26 -19.06 0.15
N PHE A 354 63.68 -18.28 -0.76
CA PHE A 354 64.41 -17.81 -1.94
C PHE A 354 65.61 -16.93 -1.58
N GLN A 355 65.49 -16.05 -0.59
CA GLN A 355 66.59 -15.20 -0.13
C GLN A 355 67.75 -16.03 0.47
N GLU A 356 67.44 -17.06 1.25
CA GLU A 356 68.44 -17.98 1.79
C GLU A 356 69.12 -18.80 0.68
N HIS A 357 68.35 -19.32 -0.28
CA HIS A 357 68.92 -19.98 -1.46
C HIS A 357 69.82 -19.04 -2.28
N LEU A 358 69.44 -17.78 -2.43
CA LEU A 358 70.24 -16.77 -3.12
C LEU A 358 71.57 -16.55 -2.39
N ARG A 359 71.55 -16.34 -1.07
CA ARG A 359 72.76 -16.19 -0.24
C ARG A 359 73.70 -17.39 -0.35
N ASP A 360 73.16 -18.60 -0.30
CA ASP A 360 73.98 -19.81 -0.43
C ASP A 360 74.59 -19.90 -1.84
N SER A 361 73.83 -19.57 -2.88
CA SER A 361 74.33 -19.55 -4.25
C SER A 361 75.41 -18.49 -4.48
N GLU A 362 75.26 -17.29 -3.93
CA GLU A 362 76.26 -16.22 -3.95
C GLU A 362 77.53 -16.65 -3.21
N SER A 363 77.38 -17.30 -2.06
CA SER A 363 78.48 -17.85 -1.27
C SER A 363 79.24 -18.93 -2.04
N ARG A 364 78.52 -19.84 -2.73
CA ARG A 364 79.13 -20.86 -3.60
C ARG A 364 79.87 -20.23 -4.77
N LEU A 365 79.27 -19.24 -5.43
CA LEU A 365 79.90 -18.51 -6.53
C LEU A 365 81.18 -17.80 -6.08
N ALA A 366 81.15 -17.14 -4.91
CA ALA A 366 82.33 -16.50 -4.33
C ALA A 366 83.46 -17.51 -4.05
N ARG A 367 83.13 -18.68 -3.48
CA ARG A 367 84.10 -19.77 -3.27
C ARG A 367 84.67 -20.30 -4.59
N GLN A 368 83.84 -20.46 -5.62
CA GLN A 368 84.26 -20.89 -6.95
C GLN A 368 85.18 -19.86 -7.63
N LYS A 369 84.89 -18.57 -7.49
CA LYS A 369 85.77 -17.49 -7.98
C LYS A 369 87.13 -17.53 -7.29
N LEU A 370 87.17 -17.62 -5.96
CA LEU A 370 88.42 -17.73 -5.19
C LEU A 370 89.24 -18.97 -5.57
N THR A 371 88.60 -20.12 -5.78
CA THR A 371 89.29 -21.33 -6.25
C THR A 371 89.80 -21.19 -7.68
N ALA A 372 89.02 -20.59 -8.59
CA ALA A 372 89.46 -20.32 -9.96
C ALA A 372 90.65 -19.33 -9.99
N GLU A 373 90.61 -18.27 -9.18
CA GLU A 373 91.70 -17.31 -9.01
C GLU A 373 92.95 -17.99 -8.44
N ALA A 374 92.81 -18.85 -7.43
CA ALA A 374 93.92 -19.64 -6.88
C ALA A 374 94.51 -20.62 -7.92
N ILE A 375 93.67 -21.26 -8.74
CA ILE A 375 94.14 -22.10 -9.85
C ILE A 375 94.88 -21.26 -10.88
N MET A 376 94.37 -20.08 -11.24
CA MET A 376 95.03 -19.18 -12.20
C MET A 376 96.34 -18.58 -11.67
N SER A 377 96.41 -18.23 -10.39
CA SER A 377 97.64 -17.72 -9.76
C SER A 377 98.69 -18.80 -9.53
N ASN A 378 98.32 -20.08 -9.54
CA ASN A 378 99.24 -21.21 -9.44
C ASN A 378 99.72 -21.75 -10.82
N LYS A 379 99.20 -21.20 -11.94
CA LYS A 379 99.70 -21.47 -13.30
C LYS A 379 101.12 -20.97 -13.65
N PRO A 380 101.78 -20.04 -12.92
CA PRO A 380 103.18 -19.70 -13.20
C PRO A 380 104.09 -20.92 -13.04
N HIS A 381 103.83 -21.80 -12.06
CA HIS A 381 104.71 -22.95 -11.80
C HIS A 381 104.59 -24.08 -12.83
N LEU A 382 103.43 -24.28 -13.45
CA LEU A 382 103.26 -25.31 -14.47
C LEU A 382 103.91 -24.89 -15.80
N ILE A 383 103.72 -23.63 -16.21
CA ILE A 383 104.34 -23.07 -17.41
C ILE A 383 105.87 -22.96 -17.22
N LEU A 384 106.34 -22.53 -16.05
CA LEU A 384 107.77 -22.51 -15.74
C LEU A 384 108.37 -23.93 -15.61
N ARG A 385 107.60 -24.94 -15.18
CA ARG A 385 108.05 -26.34 -15.19
C ARG A 385 108.15 -26.93 -16.59
N ILE A 386 107.22 -26.60 -17.48
CA ILE A 386 107.28 -27.02 -18.89
C ILE A 386 108.43 -26.32 -19.61
N LEU A 387 108.60 -25.01 -19.41
CA LEU A 387 109.71 -24.24 -19.98
C LEU A 387 111.08 -24.68 -19.44
N SER A 388 111.18 -24.97 -18.14
CA SER A 388 112.43 -25.52 -17.56
C SER A 388 112.71 -26.95 -18.00
N PHE A 389 111.70 -27.79 -18.23
CA PHE A 389 111.88 -29.13 -18.81
C PHE A 389 112.39 -29.06 -20.26
N ILE A 390 111.83 -28.15 -21.08
CA ILE A 390 112.28 -27.92 -22.46
C ILE A 390 113.71 -27.35 -22.49
N TRP A 391 114.03 -26.38 -21.63
CA TRP A 391 115.35 -25.76 -21.56
C TRP A 391 116.44 -26.73 -21.04
N LYS A 392 116.08 -27.61 -20.10
CA LYS A 392 116.99 -28.64 -19.56
C LYS A 392 117.24 -29.79 -20.54
N HIS A 393 116.46 -29.90 -21.61
CA HIS A 393 116.69 -30.86 -22.70
C HIS A 393 117.26 -30.23 -23.98
N SER A 394 117.35 -28.90 -24.07
CA SER A 394 118.04 -28.21 -25.18
C SER A 394 119.53 -27.99 -24.94
N SER A 395 120.03 -28.07 -23.70
CA SER A 395 121.47 -27.88 -23.38
C SER A 395 122.34 -29.15 -23.42
N ILE A 396 121.83 -30.27 -23.93
CA ILE A 396 122.64 -31.47 -24.22
C ILE A 396 122.90 -31.53 -25.72
N LYS A 397 123.75 -30.62 -26.21
CA LYS A 397 124.51 -30.70 -27.46
C LYS A 397 125.35 -29.42 -27.62
N ASN A 398 126.53 -29.43 -27.02
CA ASN A 398 127.83 -29.04 -27.60
C ASN A 398 128.91 -29.11 -26.53
#